data_AF-A0A8U1F616-F1
#
_entry.id   AF-A0A8U1F616-F1
#
_cell.length_a   1.000
_cell.length_b   1.000
_cell.length_c   1.000
_cell.angle_alpha   90.00
_cell.angle_beta   90.00
_cell.angle_gamma   90.00
#
_symmetry.space_group_name_H-M   'P 1'
#
loop_
_entity.id
_entity.type
_entity.pdbx_description
1 polymer ?
#
loop_
_entity_poly.entity_id
_entity_poly.type
_entity_poly.pdbx_seq_one_letter_code
_entity_poly.pdbx_strand_id
1 'polypeptide(L)'
;MVMLMSSCFILSIREVTGYVLVALNQFDYLPLENLRIIRGTKMYEDRYALAIFLNYRRDGNFGLRQLGLKNLTEILQGGVYVDQNKFLCHADTIHWQDIVKNARVSPLVVPTNSSVTCQKCHKSCNGRCWGPKEDQCQSCEYPIYCCLSLLPQYCCLSLLPQY
;
A
#
# COMPACT_ATOMS: atom_id res chain seq x y z
N MET A 1 -10.32 -16.45 -2.13
CA MET A 1 -9.45 -16.83 -0.99
C MET A 1 -9.97 -16.07 0.21
N VAL A 2 -10.73 -16.75 1.07
CA VAL A 2 -11.31 -16.14 2.27
C VAL A 2 -10.17 -15.93 3.25
N MET A 3 -9.85 -14.67 3.60
CA MET A 3 -8.93 -14.36 4.71
C MET A 3 -9.60 -14.69 6.05
N LEU A 4 -9.81 -15.98 6.32
CA LEU A 4 -10.05 -16.50 7.67
C LEU A 4 -8.74 -17.11 8.16
N MET A 5 -7.73 -16.26 8.39
CA MET A 5 -6.48 -16.72 8.98
C MET A 5 -6.15 -15.80 10.15
N SER A 6 -6.02 -16.39 11.32
CA SER A 6 -5.79 -15.74 12.62
C SER A 6 -4.74 -14.64 12.54
N SER A 7 -4.94 -13.52 13.26
CA SER A 7 -4.08 -12.31 13.25
C SER A 7 -2.58 -12.57 13.39
N CYS A 8 -2.19 -13.64 14.10
CA CYS A 8 -0.78 -14.03 14.30
C CYS A 8 -0.09 -14.52 13.00
N PHE A 9 -0.81 -15.21 12.11
CA PHE A 9 -0.22 -15.73 10.87
C PHE A 9 -0.08 -14.65 9.80
N ILE A 10 -0.99 -13.68 9.73
CA ILE A 10 -0.95 -12.58 8.75
C ILE A 10 0.32 -11.74 8.93
N LEU A 11 0.75 -11.52 10.17
CA LEU A 11 2.00 -10.84 10.49
C LEU A 11 3.23 -11.62 10.03
N SER A 12 3.15 -12.93 9.75
CA SER A 12 4.32 -13.70 9.26
C SER A 12 4.48 -13.67 7.74
N ILE A 13 3.44 -13.24 7.02
CA ILE A 13 3.43 -13.25 5.56
C ILE A 13 4.42 -12.21 5.05
N ARG A 14 5.44 -12.67 4.34
CA ARG A 14 6.44 -11.82 3.66
C ARG A 14 6.27 -11.78 2.16
N GLU A 15 5.66 -12.80 1.59
CA GLU A 15 5.55 -12.97 0.16
C GLU A 15 4.24 -13.66 -0.19
N VAL A 16 3.60 -13.18 -1.25
CA VAL A 16 2.42 -13.81 -1.86
C VAL A 16 2.73 -14.13 -3.31
N THR A 17 2.65 -15.41 -3.69
CA THR A 17 2.97 -15.85 -5.05
C THR A 17 1.90 -15.43 -6.07
N GLY A 18 0.62 -15.52 -5.69
CA GLY A 18 -0.51 -15.15 -6.54
C GLY A 18 -0.87 -13.67 -6.42
N TYR A 19 -2.11 -13.40 -6.04
CA TYR A 19 -2.65 -12.06 -5.77
C TYR A 19 -3.17 -11.96 -4.33
N VAL A 20 -3.29 -10.72 -3.84
CA VAL A 20 -3.93 -10.38 -2.58
C VAL A 20 -5.30 -9.76 -2.87
N LEU A 21 -6.36 -10.37 -2.34
CA LEU A 21 -7.73 -9.88 -2.46
C LEU A 21 -8.31 -9.59 -1.08
N VAL A 22 -8.68 -8.32 -0.86
CA VAL A 22 -9.29 -7.83 0.38
C VAL A 22 -10.60 -7.17 0.02
N ALA A 23 -11.70 -7.92 0.12
CA ALA A 23 -13.01 -7.40 -0.22
C ALA A 23 -14.08 -7.80 0.78
N LEU A 24 -15.10 -6.94 0.92
CA LEU A 24 -16.29 -7.21 1.72
C LEU A 24 -16.02 -7.44 3.22
N ASN A 25 -14.92 -6.90 3.73
CA ASN A 25 -14.58 -6.99 5.15
C ASN A 25 -15.11 -5.82 5.96
N GLN A 26 -15.13 -5.98 7.28
CA GLN A 26 -15.59 -4.96 8.21
C GLN A 26 -14.51 -4.53 9.21
N PHE A 27 -13.25 -4.97 9.08
CA PHE A 27 -12.17 -4.51 9.96
C PHE A 27 -11.70 -3.10 9.58
N ASP A 28 -11.07 -2.39 10.52
CA ASP A 28 -10.55 -1.04 10.34
C ASP A 28 -9.07 -0.99 9.93
N TYR A 29 -8.30 -2.05 10.20
CA TYR A 29 -6.88 -2.15 9.88
C TYR A 29 -6.54 -3.47 9.17
N LEU A 30 -5.76 -3.40 8.08
CA LEU A 30 -5.21 -4.57 7.39
C LEU A 30 -3.78 -4.86 7.88
N PRO A 31 -3.53 -5.89 8.70
CA PRO A 31 -2.26 -6.07 9.40
C PRO A 31 -1.22 -6.87 8.59
N LEU A 32 -0.93 -6.46 7.35
CA LEU A 32 0.04 -7.11 6.46
C LEU A 32 1.44 -6.47 6.53
N GLU A 33 1.87 -6.06 7.72
CA GLU A 33 3.03 -5.18 7.88
C GLU A 33 4.34 -5.80 7.44
N ASN A 34 4.43 -7.13 7.39
CA ASN A 34 5.63 -7.85 6.97
C ASN A 34 5.59 -8.28 5.51
N LEU A 35 4.48 -8.05 4.79
CA LEU A 35 4.38 -8.37 3.37
C LEU A 35 5.34 -7.47 2.59
N ARG A 36 6.25 -8.08 1.83
CA ARG A 36 7.26 -7.40 1.02
C ARG A 36 7.01 -7.50 -0.47
N ILE A 37 6.62 -8.69 -0.92
CA ILE A 37 6.56 -9.02 -2.34
C ILE A 37 5.22 -9.68 -2.69
N ILE A 38 4.59 -9.22 -3.78
CA ILE A 38 3.51 -9.96 -4.45
C ILE A 38 4.01 -10.34 -5.85
N ARG A 39 4.13 -11.64 -6.13
CA ARG A 39 4.68 -12.09 -7.42
C ARG A 39 3.71 -11.98 -8.58
N GLY A 40 2.40 -12.06 -8.33
CA GLY A 40 1.39 -11.91 -9.39
C GLY A 40 1.36 -13.07 -10.39
N THR A 41 1.74 -14.29 -10.02
CA THR A 41 1.67 -15.46 -10.93
C THR A 41 0.22 -15.83 -11.30
N LYS A 42 -0.74 -15.36 -10.50
CA LYS A 42 -2.18 -15.31 -10.76
C LYS A 42 -2.67 -13.91 -10.40
N MET A 43 -3.72 -13.44 -11.07
CA MET A 43 -4.27 -12.10 -10.87
C MET A 43 -5.79 -12.16 -10.69
N TYR A 44 -6.33 -11.20 -9.94
CA TYR A 44 -7.77 -10.95 -9.89
C TYR A 44 -8.22 -10.28 -11.18
N GLU A 45 -9.30 -10.79 -11.79
CA GLU A 45 -9.83 -10.33 -13.08
C GLU A 45 -8.74 -10.24 -14.17
N ASP A 46 -7.77 -11.17 -14.11
CA ASP A 46 -6.59 -11.25 -14.98
C ASP A 46 -5.76 -9.96 -15.09
N ARG A 47 -5.93 -9.02 -14.13
CA ARG A 47 -5.34 -7.68 -14.20
C ARG A 47 -4.63 -7.24 -12.93
N TYR A 48 -5.13 -7.62 -11.76
CA TYR A 48 -4.69 -7.04 -10.49
C TYR A 48 -4.00 -8.07 -9.59
N ALA A 49 -2.80 -7.75 -9.14
CA ALA A 49 -2.10 -8.53 -8.12
C ALA A 49 -2.47 -8.08 -6.70
N LEU A 50 -2.96 -6.84 -6.55
CA LEU A 50 -3.55 -6.33 -5.32
C LEU A 50 -4.93 -5.74 -5.63
N ALA A 51 -5.97 -6.27 -4.99
CA ALA A 51 -7.33 -5.78 -5.09
C ALA A 51 -7.94 -5.57 -3.70
N ILE A 52 -8.32 -4.34 -3.38
CA ILE A 52 -8.89 -3.93 -2.09
C ILE A 52 -10.15 -3.09 -2.35
N PHE A 53 -11.33 -3.62 -2.08
CA PHE A 53 -12.56 -2.88 -2.35
C PHE A 53 -13.75 -3.27 -1.47
N LEU A 54 -14.70 -2.36 -1.29
CA LEU A 54 -15.95 -2.60 -0.56
C LEU A 54 -15.75 -3.10 0.88
N ASN A 55 -14.67 -2.68 1.56
CA ASN A 55 -14.41 -3.08 2.95
C ASN A 55 -15.10 -2.13 3.95
N TYR A 56 -16.42 -2.13 3.97
CA TYR A 56 -17.22 -1.37 4.93
C TYR A 56 -18.61 -1.96 5.11
N ARG A 57 -19.25 -1.69 6.26
CA ARG A 57 -20.67 -2.00 6.46
C ARG A 57 -21.53 -0.99 5.70
N ARG A 58 -22.44 -1.45 4.83
CA ARG A 58 -23.35 -0.56 4.07
C ARG A 58 -24.16 0.38 4.97
N ASP A 59 -24.61 -0.15 6.12
CA ASP A 59 -25.48 0.58 7.05
C ASP A 59 -24.71 1.17 8.25
N GLY A 60 -23.38 1.17 8.20
CA GLY A 60 -22.54 1.53 9.34
C GLY A 60 -21.51 2.62 9.04
N ASN A 61 -20.98 3.19 10.12
CA ASN A 61 -19.85 4.14 10.08
C ASN A 61 -18.50 3.45 10.33
N PHE A 62 -18.41 2.17 9.97
CA PHE A 62 -17.28 1.31 10.24
C PHE A 62 -16.85 0.53 9.00
N GLY A 63 -15.55 0.43 8.82
CA GLY A 63 -14.89 -0.23 7.71
C GLY A 63 -13.40 0.08 7.68
N LEU A 64 -12.72 -0.38 6.64
CA LEU A 64 -11.29 -0.28 6.48
C LEU A 64 -10.84 1.18 6.43
N ARG A 65 -9.96 1.56 7.35
CA ARG A 65 -9.40 2.90 7.51
C ARG A 65 -7.95 2.99 7.10
N GLN A 66 -7.18 1.92 7.33
CA GLN A 66 -5.75 1.95 7.12
C GLN A 66 -5.20 0.62 6.58
N LEU A 67 -4.28 0.71 5.63
CA LEU A 67 -3.52 -0.43 5.10
C LEU A 67 -2.19 -0.55 5.84
N GLY A 68 -1.96 -1.66 6.53
CA GLY A 68 -0.65 -1.98 7.11
C GLY A 68 0.27 -2.61 6.07
N LEU A 69 0.63 -1.89 4.99
CA LEU A 69 1.48 -2.39 3.90
C LEU A 69 2.86 -1.71 3.87
N LYS A 70 3.35 -1.27 5.02
CA LYS A 70 4.56 -0.42 5.12
C LYS A 70 5.84 -1.03 4.52
N ASN A 71 5.94 -2.36 4.53
CA ASN A 71 7.08 -3.07 3.97
C ASN A 71 6.85 -3.61 2.55
N LEU A 72 5.68 -3.36 1.94
CA LEU A 72 5.40 -3.80 0.57
C LEU A 72 6.20 -2.91 -0.39
N THR A 73 7.24 -3.47 -0.99
CA THR A 73 8.13 -2.75 -1.89
C THR A 73 8.05 -3.23 -3.32
N GLU A 74 7.56 -4.44 -3.59
CA GLU A 74 7.55 -4.98 -4.95
C GLU A 74 6.27 -5.77 -5.30
N ILE A 75 5.69 -5.42 -6.44
CA ILE A 75 4.68 -6.20 -7.17
C ILE A 75 5.27 -6.54 -8.54
N LEU A 76 5.58 -7.82 -8.77
CA LEU A 76 6.31 -8.26 -9.97
C LEU A 76 5.45 -8.25 -11.23
N GLN A 77 4.20 -8.67 -11.12
CA GLN A 77 3.24 -8.75 -12.21
C GLN A 77 1.86 -8.29 -11.73
N GLY A 78 1.07 -7.74 -12.65
CA GLY A 78 -0.27 -7.21 -12.37
C GLY A 78 -0.28 -5.78 -11.86
N GLY A 79 -1.48 -5.24 -11.74
CA GLY A 79 -1.77 -3.90 -11.25
C GLY A 79 -2.34 -3.85 -9.84
N VAL A 80 -2.82 -2.67 -9.47
CA VAL A 80 -3.39 -2.35 -8.17
C VAL A 80 -4.79 -1.77 -8.36
N TYR A 81 -5.76 -2.33 -7.63
CA TYR A 81 -7.13 -1.83 -7.57
C TYR A 81 -7.50 -1.58 -6.10
N VAL A 82 -7.51 -0.32 -5.68
CA VAL A 82 -7.92 0.09 -4.33
C VAL A 82 -9.01 1.12 -4.49
N ASP A 83 -10.26 0.70 -4.47
CA ASP A 83 -11.40 1.55 -4.79
C ASP A 83 -12.62 1.16 -3.96
N GLN A 84 -13.59 2.07 -3.84
CA GLN A 84 -14.84 1.84 -3.11
C GLN A 84 -14.60 1.42 -1.64
N ASN A 85 -13.58 1.98 -0.98
CA ASN A 85 -13.38 1.83 0.45
C ASN A 85 -13.72 3.16 1.14
N LYS A 86 -15.00 3.32 1.54
CA LYS A 86 -15.58 4.58 2.03
C LYS A 86 -14.75 5.31 3.10
N PHE A 87 -14.09 4.54 3.98
CA PHE A 87 -13.38 5.05 5.15
C PHE A 87 -11.85 5.00 5.03
N LEU A 88 -11.33 4.50 3.91
CA LEU A 88 -9.89 4.28 3.74
C LEU A 88 -9.16 5.61 3.58
N CYS A 89 -8.00 5.70 4.22
CA CYS A 89 -7.11 6.85 4.16
C CYS A 89 -5.74 6.47 3.62
N HIS A 90 -5.02 7.45 3.09
CA HIS A 90 -3.61 7.45 2.74
C HIS A 90 -3.16 6.57 1.56
N ALA A 91 -3.99 5.61 1.11
CA ALA A 91 -3.65 4.76 -0.04
C ALA A 91 -3.38 5.57 -1.33
N ASP A 92 -4.02 6.73 -1.47
CA ASP A 92 -3.83 7.71 -2.54
C ASP A 92 -2.49 8.46 -2.48
N THR A 93 -1.88 8.54 -1.29
CA THR A 93 -0.61 9.22 -1.08
C THR A 93 0.60 8.35 -1.44
N ILE A 94 0.39 7.05 -1.61
CA ILE A 94 1.42 6.08 -1.94
C ILE A 94 1.82 6.22 -3.41
N HIS A 95 3.12 6.24 -3.66
CA HIS A 95 3.66 6.21 -5.00
C HIS A 95 3.68 4.76 -5.53
N TRP A 96 2.54 4.30 -6.05
CA TRP A 96 2.37 2.92 -6.52
C TRP A 96 3.30 2.53 -7.67
N GLN A 97 3.82 3.52 -8.42
CA GLN A 97 4.77 3.28 -9.51
C GLN A 97 6.14 2.82 -9.00
N ASP A 98 6.49 3.11 -7.74
CA ASP A 98 7.71 2.63 -7.10
C ASP A 98 7.57 1.17 -6.65
N ILE A 99 6.32 0.70 -6.46
CA ILE A 99 6.00 -0.65 -5.98
C ILE A 99 5.73 -1.60 -7.15
N VAL A 100 5.00 -1.15 -8.18
CA VAL A 100 4.61 -1.99 -9.31
C VAL A 100 5.70 -1.97 -10.38
N LYS A 101 6.37 -3.12 -10.55
CA LYS A 101 7.53 -3.28 -11.44
C LYS A 101 7.28 -2.79 -12.87
N ASN A 102 6.09 -3.06 -13.40
CA ASN A 102 5.69 -2.70 -14.77
C ASN A 102 4.55 -1.67 -14.77
N ALA A 103 4.62 -0.64 -13.92
CA ALA A 103 3.57 0.36 -13.72
C ALA A 103 3.08 1.08 -14.99
N ARG A 104 3.89 1.13 -16.06
CA ARG A 104 3.50 1.74 -17.35
C ARG A 104 2.40 0.96 -18.09
N VAL A 105 2.35 -0.35 -17.88
CA VAL A 105 1.41 -1.25 -18.57
C VAL A 105 0.44 -1.93 -17.60
N SER A 106 0.75 -1.92 -16.31
CA SER A 106 -0.14 -2.41 -15.26
C SER A 106 -1.19 -1.37 -14.87
N PRO A 107 -2.48 -1.75 -14.72
CA PRO A 107 -3.53 -0.82 -14.31
C PRO A 107 -3.37 -0.40 -12.86
N LEU A 108 -3.44 0.91 -12.59
CA LEU A 108 -3.42 1.49 -11.24
C LEU A 108 -4.71 2.27 -11.01
N VAL A 109 -5.58 1.78 -10.13
CA VAL A 109 -6.84 2.42 -9.76
C VAL A 109 -6.85 2.67 -8.27
N VAL A 110 -6.50 3.89 -7.87
CA VAL A 110 -6.45 4.31 -6.47
C VAL A 110 -6.93 5.76 -6.36
N PRO A 111 -8.23 6.02 -6.22
CA PRO A 111 -8.76 7.38 -6.14
C PRO A 111 -8.49 8.01 -4.77
N THR A 112 -8.34 9.34 -4.75
CA THR A 112 -8.13 10.18 -3.55
C THR A 112 -9.39 10.33 -2.68
N ASN A 113 -10.53 9.83 -3.13
CA ASN A 113 -11.82 10.18 -2.57
C ASN A 113 -12.16 9.30 -1.34
N SER A 114 -11.67 9.70 -0.18
CA SER A 114 -12.19 9.20 1.10
C SER A 114 -13.48 9.95 1.46
N SER A 115 -14.48 9.24 1.99
CA SER A 115 -15.73 9.87 2.46
C SER A 115 -15.60 10.44 3.88
N VAL A 116 -14.40 10.40 4.46
CA VAL A 116 -14.10 10.92 5.79
C VAL A 116 -12.85 11.80 5.76
N THR A 117 -12.75 12.68 6.75
CA THR A 117 -11.55 13.49 6.93
C THR A 117 -10.41 12.62 7.46
N CYS A 118 -9.37 12.45 6.64
CA CYS A 118 -8.16 11.74 7.02
C CYS A 118 -7.17 12.67 7.73
N GLN A 119 -6.41 12.13 8.68
CA GLN A 119 -5.24 12.82 9.20
C GLN A 119 -4.21 12.99 8.07
N LYS A 120 -3.34 13.98 8.17
CA LYS A 120 -2.22 14.13 7.22
C LYS A 120 -1.12 13.13 7.55
N CYS A 121 -0.31 12.78 6.55
CA CYS A 121 0.93 12.05 6.79
C CYS A 121 1.83 12.80 7.77
N HIS A 122 2.68 12.08 8.48
CA HIS A 122 3.74 12.71 9.26
C HIS A 122 4.65 13.54 8.36
N LYS A 123 5.18 14.64 8.90
CA LYS A 123 6.01 15.60 8.16
C LYS A 123 7.27 14.97 7.54
N SER A 124 7.85 13.94 8.17
CA SER A 124 9.03 13.24 7.64
C SER A 124 8.72 12.34 6.45
N CYS A 125 7.45 12.02 6.19
CA CYS A 125 7.05 11.17 5.07
C CYS A 125 7.01 11.89 3.72
N ASN A 126 7.24 13.21 3.68
CA ASN A 126 7.15 14.02 2.46
C ASN A 126 5.84 13.76 1.66
N GLY A 127 4.75 13.57 2.38
CA GLY A 127 3.43 13.31 1.80
C GLY A 127 3.18 11.89 1.29
N ARG A 128 4.05 10.89 1.55
CA ARG A 128 3.85 9.49 1.14
C ARG A 128 3.78 8.56 2.36
N CYS A 129 2.59 8.10 2.74
CA CYS A 129 2.45 7.29 3.94
C CYS A 129 1.34 6.25 3.84
N TRP A 130 1.46 5.20 4.65
CA TRP A 130 0.42 4.20 4.88
C TRP A 130 -0.48 4.57 6.08
N GLY A 131 -0.12 5.61 6.82
CA GLY A 131 -0.80 6.10 8.01
C GLY A 131 -0.16 7.38 8.56
N PRO A 132 -0.73 7.99 9.61
CA PRO A 132 -0.33 9.31 10.09
C PRO A 132 1.01 9.35 10.86
N LYS A 133 1.57 8.19 11.25
CA LYS A 133 2.78 8.14 12.09
C LYS A 133 4.06 8.16 11.27
N GLU A 134 5.16 8.53 11.92
CA GLU A 134 6.50 8.58 11.32
C GLU A 134 7.00 7.20 10.85
N ASP A 135 6.69 6.13 11.59
CA ASP A 135 7.05 4.75 11.22
C ASP A 135 6.15 4.14 10.13
N GLN A 136 5.24 4.93 9.58
CA GLN A 136 4.29 4.53 8.54
C GLN A 136 4.56 5.22 7.19
N CYS A 137 5.70 5.88 7.03
CA CYS A 137 6.12 6.41 5.73
C CYS A 137 6.32 5.29 4.71
N GLN A 138 6.10 5.59 3.43
CA GLN A 138 6.46 4.66 2.35
C GLN A 138 7.97 4.48 2.32
N SER A 139 8.44 3.24 2.46
CA SER A 139 9.86 2.90 2.32
C SER A 139 10.23 2.73 0.85
N CYS A 140 11.33 3.36 0.42
CA CYS A 140 11.89 3.17 -0.92
C CYS A 140 12.95 2.08 -0.87
N GLU A 141 12.81 1.01 -1.66
CA GLU A 141 13.82 -0.08 -1.74
C GLU A 141 15.13 0.40 -2.39
N TYR A 142 15.08 1.49 -3.16
CA TYR A 142 16.25 2.15 -3.71
C TYR A 142 16.23 3.66 -3.46
N PRO A 143 17.05 4.17 -2.53
CA PRO A 143 17.13 5.60 -2.23
C PRO A 143 17.43 6.46 -3.47
N ILE A 144 18.23 5.92 -4.40
CA ILE A 144 18.66 6.60 -5.63
C ILE A 144 17.46 6.83 -6.60
N TYR A 145 16.56 5.86 -6.73
CA TYR A 145 15.40 5.98 -7.63
C TYR A 145 14.30 6.90 -7.05
N CYS A 146 14.13 6.94 -5.72
CA CYS A 146 13.28 7.94 -5.07
C CYS A 146 13.85 9.36 -5.21
N CYS A 147 15.18 9.52 -5.21
CA CYS A 147 15.82 10.80 -5.49
C CYS A 147 15.61 11.28 -6.94
N LEU A 148 15.50 10.34 -7.91
CA LEU A 148 15.26 10.66 -9.32
C LEU A 148 13.80 11.04 -9.64
N SER A 149 12.81 10.49 -8.91
CA SER A 149 11.41 10.94 -9.02
C SER A 149 11.11 12.22 -8.20
N LEU A 150 12.10 12.71 -7.44
CA LEU A 150 12.10 13.95 -6.68
C LEU A 150 13.25 14.87 -7.14
N LEU A 151 13.20 15.41 -8.36
CA LEU A 151 14.18 16.42 -8.81
C LEU A 151 14.01 17.76 -8.05
N PRO A 152 15.04 18.61 -7.94
CA PRO A 152 16.32 18.37 -7.29
C PRO A 152 16.69 19.58 -6.41
N GLN A 153 16.51 19.53 -5.09
CA GLN A 153 17.23 20.51 -4.27
C GLN A 153 17.48 20.16 -2.80
N TYR A 154 16.71 19.28 -2.18
CA TYR A 154 16.93 18.97 -0.75
C TYR A 154 16.42 17.58 -0.39
N CYS A 155 17.25 16.53 -0.47
CA CYS A 155 17.13 15.36 0.41
C CYS A 155 18.23 14.33 0.10
N CYS A 156 19.43 14.57 0.66
CA CYS A 156 20.36 13.57 1.23
C CYS A 156 21.74 14.19 1.43
N LEU A 157 21.80 15.27 2.21
CA LEU A 157 23.00 15.62 2.95
C LEU A 157 22.87 15.01 4.35
N SER A 158 23.08 13.70 4.45
CA SER A 158 23.64 13.03 5.63
C SER A 158 23.55 11.51 5.47
N LEU A 159 24.67 10.85 5.80
CA LEU A 159 24.86 9.40 5.97
C LEU A 159 25.24 8.60 4.72
N LEU A 160 26.43 8.90 4.18
CA LEU A 160 27.34 7.81 3.80
C LEU A 160 28.28 7.56 5.00
N PRO A 161 28.47 6.31 5.44
CA PRO A 161 29.54 5.98 6.37
C PRO A 161 30.88 6.14 5.63
N GLN A 162 31.77 6.96 6.19
CA GLN A 162 33.15 7.05 5.73
C GLN A 162 33.84 5.72 6.03
N TYR A 163 34.29 5.04 4.97
CA TYR A 163 35.44 4.13 5.02
C TYR A 163 36.55 4.76 4.18
#